data_AF-A0A0B3AK88-F1
#
_entry.id   AF-A0A0B3AK88-F1
#
_cell.length_a   1.000
_cell.length_b   1.000
_cell.length_c   1.000
_cell.angle_alpha   90.00
_cell.angle_beta   90.00
_cell.angle_gamma   90.00
#
_symmetry.space_group_name_H-M   'P 1'
#
loop_
_entity.id
_entity.type
_entity.pdbx_description
1 polymer ?
#
loop_
_entity_poly.entity_id
_entity_poly.type
_entity_poly.pdbx_seq_one_letter_code
_entity_poly.pdbx_strand_id
1 'polypeptide(L)'
;MEKHLDGTGKGEFLYDYNNDILMFKIKDRDYKNSVEFQNFVADIDTEGFVTGVRVFDASKVFDINKYTLKNIVKWGFKTSVESGMITVRLSFVGQVRNKEVPVENFTQQLTTSLNGHNLIDSSVECAVA
;
A
#
# COMPACT_ATOMS: atom_id res chain seq x y z
N MET A 1 22.71 -8.11 -7.43
CA MET A 1 21.42 -8.16 -6.71
C MET A 1 20.37 -8.43 -7.77
N GLU A 2 19.69 -9.57 -7.73
CA GLU A 2 18.63 -9.89 -8.70
C GLU A 2 17.47 -8.91 -8.50
N LYS A 3 17.14 -8.12 -9.53
CA LYS A 3 15.94 -7.29 -9.54
C LYS A 3 14.74 -8.24 -9.68
N HIS A 4 13.84 -8.26 -8.70
CA HIS A 4 12.60 -9.03 -8.78
C HIS A 4 11.67 -8.36 -9.80
N LEU A 5 11.74 -8.77 -11.06
CA LEU A 5 10.98 -8.20 -12.19
C LEU A 5 9.52 -8.71 -12.26
N ASP A 6 9.07 -9.50 -11.29
CA ASP A 6 7.76 -10.18 -11.27
C ASP A 6 6.73 -9.52 -10.34
N GLY A 7 7.04 -8.36 -9.78
CA GLY A 7 6.13 -7.67 -8.85
C GLY A 7 6.11 -8.28 -7.45
N THR A 8 6.99 -9.24 -7.14
CA THR A 8 7.16 -9.80 -5.81
C THR A 8 8.37 -9.17 -5.11
N GLY A 9 8.31 -9.02 -3.79
CA GLY A 9 9.42 -8.44 -3.03
C GLY A 9 9.11 -8.41 -1.55
N LYS A 10 10.16 -8.31 -0.72
CA LYS A 10 9.98 -8.05 0.71
C LYS A 10 9.43 -6.64 0.86
N GLY A 11 8.36 -6.48 1.62
CA GLY A 11 7.84 -5.15 1.89
C GLY A 11 8.06 -4.73 3.32
N GLU A 12 7.71 -3.48 3.56
CA GLU A 12 7.67 -2.87 4.87
C GLU A 12 6.41 -2.04 5.01
N PHE A 13 5.97 -1.91 6.25
CA PHE A 13 4.99 -0.92 6.62
C PHE A 13 5.60 0.07 7.60
N LEU A 14 5.07 1.28 7.59
CA LEU A 14 5.40 2.32 8.55
C LEU A 14 4.11 3.05 8.93
N TYR A 15 3.93 3.31 10.21
CA TYR A 15 2.87 4.19 10.68
C TYR A 15 3.46 5.42 11.37
N ASP A 16 3.23 6.59 10.77
CA ASP A 16 3.52 7.89 11.41
C ASP A 16 2.37 8.28 12.33
N TYR A 17 2.58 8.09 13.63
CA TYR A 17 1.58 8.38 14.66
C TYR A 17 1.17 9.86 14.71
N ASN A 18 2.12 10.76 14.49
CA ASN A 18 1.90 12.20 14.63
C ASN A 18 1.06 12.72 13.48
N ASN A 19 1.38 12.28 12.26
CA ASN A 19 0.71 12.72 11.04
C ASN A 19 -0.48 11.84 10.62
N ASP A 20 -0.70 10.70 11.30
CA ASP A 20 -1.71 9.70 10.96
C ASP A 20 -1.59 9.16 9.54
N ILE A 21 -0.36 8.78 9.17
CA ILE A 21 -0.04 8.27 7.84
C ILE A 21 0.38 6.81 7.95
N LEU A 22 -0.33 5.92 7.26
CA LEU A 22 0.02 4.51 7.12
C LEU A 22 0.62 4.27 5.73
N MET A 23 1.83 3.75 5.69
CA MET A 23 2.55 3.42 4.47
C MET A 23 2.78 1.92 4.37
N PHE A 24 2.57 1.36 3.18
CA PHE A 24 3.07 0.05 2.77
C PHE A 24 3.93 0.24 1.53
N LYS A 25 5.10 -0.40 1.46
CA LYS A 25 5.97 -0.34 0.28
C LYS A 25 6.76 -1.62 0.10
N ILE A 26 7.15 -1.87 -1.13
CA ILE A 26 8.08 -2.94 -1.51
C ILE A 26 9.50 -2.37 -1.42
N LYS A 27 10.41 -3.17 -0.87
CA LYS A 27 11.84 -2.81 -0.80
C LYS A 27 12.51 -2.99 -2.16
N ASP A 28 13.68 -2.38 -2.30
CA ASP A 28 14.58 -2.60 -3.43
C ASP A 28 13.95 -2.27 -4.81
N ARG A 29 13.08 -1.27 -4.84
CA ARG A 29 12.46 -0.71 -6.05
C ARG A 29 12.82 0.76 -6.22
N ASP A 30 13.11 1.15 -7.45
CA ASP A 30 13.55 2.49 -7.81
C ASP A 30 12.33 3.40 -8.02
N TYR A 31 12.06 4.30 -7.07
CA TYR A 31 10.95 5.25 -7.17
C TYR A 31 11.08 6.16 -8.41
N LYS A 32 9.96 6.39 -9.10
CA LYS A 32 9.87 7.34 -10.22
C LYS A 32 8.92 8.49 -9.93
N ASN A 33 7.68 8.18 -9.57
CA ASN A 33 6.62 9.17 -9.37
C ASN A 33 5.50 8.61 -8.49
N SER A 34 4.56 9.46 -8.08
CA SER A 34 3.35 9.05 -7.36
C SER A 34 2.09 9.51 -8.07
N VAL A 35 0.98 8.88 -7.75
CA VAL A 35 -0.38 9.27 -8.13
C VAL A 35 -1.17 9.51 -6.86
N GLU A 36 -1.70 10.72 -6.69
CA GLU A 36 -2.47 11.12 -5.52
C GLU A 36 -3.97 11.02 -5.80
N PHE A 37 -4.75 10.56 -4.82
CA PHE A 37 -6.20 10.49 -4.87
C PHE A 37 -6.80 10.51 -3.47
N GLN A 38 -7.57 11.57 -3.15
CA GLN A 38 -8.18 11.75 -1.83
C GLN A 38 -7.15 11.58 -0.70
N ASN A 39 -7.34 10.57 0.15
CA ASN A 39 -6.47 10.25 1.28
C ASN A 39 -5.40 9.20 0.92
N PHE A 40 -5.22 8.90 -0.36
CA PHE A 40 -4.30 7.86 -0.85
C PHE A 40 -3.26 8.44 -1.79
N VAL A 41 -2.04 7.93 -1.69
CA VAL A 41 -0.98 8.17 -2.67
C VAL A 41 -0.37 6.83 -3.04
N ALA A 42 -0.40 6.50 -4.32
CA ALA A 42 0.22 5.29 -4.88
C ALA A 42 1.59 5.65 -5.48
N ASP A 43 2.63 4.96 -5.06
CA ASP A 43 3.99 5.17 -5.54
C ASP A 43 4.31 4.21 -6.69
N ILE A 44 4.91 4.72 -7.76
CA ILE A 44 5.19 4.01 -9.01
C ILE A 44 6.71 3.97 -9.23
N ASP A 45 7.24 2.80 -9.56
CA ASP A 45 8.66 2.60 -9.84
C ASP A 45 9.06 2.97 -11.28
N THR A 46 10.36 2.87 -11.59
CA THR A 46 10.90 3.19 -12.91
C THR A 46 10.36 2.31 -14.03
N GLU A 47 9.96 1.09 -13.67
CA GLU A 47 9.42 0.07 -14.54
C GLU A 47 7.90 0.21 -14.74
N GLY A 48 7.19 1.00 -13.92
CA GLY A 48 5.76 1.29 -14.04
C GLY A 48 4.86 0.46 -13.14
N PHE A 49 5.41 -0.23 -12.14
CA PHE A 49 4.66 -0.98 -11.14
C PHE A 49 4.27 -0.09 -9.96
N VAL A 50 3.09 -0.33 -9.39
CA VAL A 50 2.68 0.28 -8.12
C VAL A 50 3.39 -0.45 -6.98
N THR A 51 4.39 0.20 -6.38
CA THR A 51 5.30 -0.38 -5.39
C THR A 51 5.06 0.09 -3.98
N GLY A 52 4.21 1.10 -3.79
CA GLY A 52 3.83 1.56 -2.46
C GLY A 52 2.48 2.24 -2.44
N VAL A 53 1.91 2.32 -1.24
CA VAL A 53 0.73 3.12 -0.95
C VAL A 53 0.92 3.85 0.37
N ARG A 54 0.52 5.11 0.41
CA ARG A 54 0.40 5.94 1.61
C ARG A 54 -1.06 6.30 1.81
N VAL A 55 -1.55 6.12 3.04
CA VAL A 55 -2.91 6.41 3.45
C VAL A 55 -2.86 7.49 4.53
N PHE A 56 -3.38 8.66 4.20
CA PHE A 56 -3.54 9.80 5.11
C PHE A 56 -4.81 9.66 5.92
N ASP A 57 -4.84 10.27 7.11
CA ASP A 57 -5.95 10.11 8.07
C ASP A 57 -6.30 8.62 8.28
N ALA A 58 -5.29 7.76 8.33
CA ALA A 58 -5.46 6.31 8.31
C ALA A 58 -6.41 5.84 9.43
N SER A 59 -6.33 6.45 10.61
CA SER A 59 -7.24 6.12 11.72
C SER A 59 -8.71 6.36 11.40
N LYS A 60 -9.02 7.37 10.59
CA LYS A 60 -10.38 7.67 10.13
C LYS A 60 -10.79 6.79 8.96
N VAL A 61 -9.88 6.56 8.01
CA VAL A 61 -10.13 5.74 6.81
C VAL A 61 -10.50 4.31 7.19
N PHE A 62 -9.80 3.74 8.17
CA PHE A 62 -10.02 2.35 8.61
C PHE A 62 -10.94 2.23 9.83
N ASP A 63 -11.40 3.34 10.41
CA ASP A 63 -12.12 3.39 11.69
C ASP A 63 -11.39 2.65 12.83
N ILE A 64 -10.08 2.91 12.96
CA ILE A 64 -9.19 2.23 13.90
C ILE A 64 -8.32 3.25 14.60
N ASN A 65 -8.24 3.15 15.92
CA ASN A 65 -7.42 4.08 16.69
C ASN A 65 -5.93 4.00 16.30
N LYS A 66 -5.26 5.16 16.37
CA LYS A 66 -3.83 5.31 16.04
C LYS A 66 -2.91 4.33 16.78
N TYR A 67 -3.25 4.00 18.02
CA TYR A 67 -2.46 3.05 18.81
C TYR A 67 -2.48 1.65 18.17
N THR A 68 -3.61 1.21 17.64
CA THR A 68 -3.74 -0.09 16.96
C THR A 68 -2.96 -0.10 15.65
N LEU A 69 -3.02 0.99 14.87
CA LEU A 69 -2.23 1.16 13.63
C LEU A 69 -0.72 1.18 13.88
N LYS A 70 -0.28 1.68 15.05
CA LYS A 70 1.12 1.62 15.47
C LYS A 70 1.59 0.20 15.81
N ASN A 71 0.67 -0.70 16.15
CA ASN A 71 0.95 -2.06 16.61
C ASN A 71 0.39 -3.11 15.63
N ILE A 72 0.63 -2.93 14.34
CA ILE A 72 0.30 -3.93 13.31
C ILE A 72 1.29 -5.10 13.42
N VAL A 73 0.74 -6.31 13.51
CA VAL A 73 1.51 -7.57 13.67
C VAL A 73 1.48 -8.45 12.43
N LYS A 74 0.47 -8.29 11.57
CA LYS A 74 0.33 -8.99 10.28
C LYS A 74 -0.20 -8.00 9.26
N TRP A 75 0.27 -8.08 8.02
CA TRP A 75 -0.26 -7.27 6.94
C TRP A 75 -0.01 -7.89 5.56
N GLY A 76 -0.80 -7.44 4.60
CA GLY A 76 -0.72 -7.77 3.19
C GLY A 76 -1.12 -6.56 2.36
N PHE A 77 -0.37 -6.34 1.29
CA PHE A 77 -0.54 -5.29 0.31
C PHE A 77 -0.57 -5.95 -1.07
N LYS A 78 -1.66 -5.76 -1.80
CA LYS A 78 -1.76 -6.19 -3.19
C LYS A 78 -2.17 -5.01 -4.04
N THR A 79 -1.58 -4.89 -5.21
CA THR A 79 -2.02 -3.94 -6.22
C THR A 79 -2.23 -4.66 -7.53
N SER A 80 -3.23 -4.20 -8.29
CA SER A 80 -3.34 -4.55 -9.69
C SER A 80 -3.58 -3.30 -10.51
N VAL A 81 -3.04 -3.30 -11.72
CA VAL A 81 -3.33 -2.31 -12.74
C VAL A 81 -3.99 -3.04 -13.89
N GLU A 82 -5.20 -2.63 -14.24
CA GLU A 82 -5.95 -3.18 -15.37
C GLU A 82 -6.63 -2.06 -16.13
N SER A 83 -6.31 -1.90 -17.42
CA SER A 83 -6.91 -0.86 -18.27
C SER A 83 -6.80 0.55 -17.67
N GLY A 84 -5.67 0.83 -17.01
CA GLY A 84 -5.41 2.11 -16.34
C GLY A 84 -6.14 2.32 -15.01
N MET A 85 -6.83 1.30 -14.50
CA MET A 85 -7.41 1.29 -13.17
C MET A 85 -6.42 0.67 -12.18
N ILE A 86 -6.05 1.40 -11.13
CA ILE A 86 -5.25 0.86 -10.04
C ILE A 86 -6.21 0.35 -8.97
N THR A 87 -6.15 -0.94 -8.66
CA THR A 87 -6.79 -1.53 -7.48
C THR A 87 -5.74 -1.74 -6.41
N VAL A 88 -5.96 -1.20 -5.21
CA VAL A 88 -5.15 -1.46 -4.03
C VAL A 88 -5.97 -2.25 -3.03
N ARG A 89 -5.42 -3.36 -2.53
CA ARG A 89 -5.99 -4.18 -1.47
C ARG A 89 -5.03 -4.21 -0.28
N LEU A 90 -5.54 -3.82 0.86
CA LEU A 90 -4.84 -3.83 2.14
C LEU A 90 -5.57 -4.76 3.11
N SER A 91 -4.81 -5.59 3.79
CA SER A 91 -5.28 -6.39 4.91
C SER A 91 -4.25 -6.27 6.02
N PHE A 92 -4.67 -6.04 7.26
CA PHE A 92 -3.72 -6.03 8.37
C PHE A 92 -4.40 -6.37 9.69
N VAL A 93 -3.61 -6.83 10.65
CA VAL A 93 -4.05 -7.17 12.00
C VAL A 93 -3.28 -6.31 12.98
N GLY A 94 -4.00 -5.45 13.70
CA GLY A 94 -3.46 -4.70 14.82
C GLY A 94 -3.50 -5.50 16.12
N GLN A 95 -2.71 -5.11 17.12
CA GLN A 95 -2.71 -5.72 18.44
C GLN A 95 -3.08 -4.70 19.53
N VAL A 96 -4.08 -5.02 20.34
CA VAL A 96 -4.50 -4.22 21.50
C VAL A 96 -4.58 -5.12 22.73
N ARG A 97 -3.73 -4.88 23.73
CA ARG A 97 -3.73 -5.64 25.01
C ARG A 97 -3.73 -7.16 24.77
N ASN A 98 -2.85 -7.64 23.90
CA ASN A 98 -2.72 -9.04 23.47
C ASN A 98 -3.93 -9.62 22.71
N LYS A 99 -4.90 -8.79 22.30
CA LYS A 99 -6.00 -9.19 21.41
C LYS A 99 -5.72 -8.71 19.99
N GLU A 100 -5.91 -9.60 19.02
CA GLU A 100 -5.86 -9.25 17.61
C GLU A 100 -7.12 -8.48 17.20
N VAL A 101 -6.93 -7.38 16.48
CA VAL A 101 -7.99 -6.55 15.89
C VAL A 101 -7.78 -6.57 14.37
N PRO A 102 -8.50 -7.43 13.64
CA PRO A 102 -8.31 -7.58 12.22
C PRO A 102 -8.97 -6.45 11.43
N VAL A 103 -8.31 -6.05 10.35
CA VAL A 103 -8.84 -5.27 9.25
C VAL A 103 -8.84 -6.17 8.04
N GLU A 104 -10.01 -6.69 7.73
CA GLU A 104 -10.15 -7.61 6.62
C GLU A 104 -10.47 -6.84 5.35
N ASN A 105 -9.62 -7.03 4.34
CA ASN A 105 -9.93 -6.79 2.94
C ASN A 105 -10.35 -5.36 2.57
N PHE A 106 -9.68 -4.35 3.14
CA PHE A 106 -9.84 -2.98 2.66
C PHE A 106 -9.43 -2.90 1.20
N THR A 107 -10.37 -2.53 0.33
CA THR A 107 -10.14 -2.43 -1.11
C THR A 107 -10.46 -1.02 -1.56
N GLN A 108 -9.48 -0.36 -2.18
CA GLN A 108 -9.67 0.93 -2.83
C GLN A 108 -9.37 0.79 -4.32
N GLN A 109 -10.35 1.18 -5.14
CA GLN A 109 -10.15 1.33 -6.58
C GLN A 109 -9.91 2.80 -6.91
N LEU A 110 -8.97 3.02 -7.81
CA LEU A 110 -8.50 4.32 -8.23
C LEU A 110 -8.59 4.37 -9.76
N THR A 111 -9.46 5.25 -10.26
CA THR A 111 -9.52 5.58 -11.68
C THR A 111 -8.84 6.91 -11.89
N THR A 112 -7.71 6.94 -12.58
CA THR A 112 -7.03 8.20 -12.90
C THR A 112 -7.01 8.40 -14.41
N SER A 113 -7.20 9.64 -14.87
CA SER A 113 -6.88 9.98 -16.25
C SER A 113 -5.35 10.02 -16.36
N LEU A 114 -4.77 8.92 -16.85
CA LEU A 114 -3.32 8.67 -16.93
C LEU A 114 -2.61 9.48 -18.03
N ASN A 115 -2.96 10.75 -18.20
CA ASN A 115 -2.24 11.62 -19.12
C ASN A 115 -0.82 11.87 -18.57
N GLY A 116 0.14 11.01 -18.94
CA GLY A 116 1.57 11.17 -18.65
C GLY A 116 2.23 10.11 -17.76
N HIS A 117 1.49 9.13 -17.24
CA HIS A 117 2.06 8.06 -16.42
C HIS A 117 2.04 6.73 -17.19
N ASN A 118 3.23 6.20 -17.54
CA ASN A 118 3.38 4.87 -18.11
C ASN A 118 3.12 3.83 -17.01
N LEU A 119 1.86 3.40 -16.87
CA LEU A 119 1.50 2.24 -16.08
C LEU A 119 1.46 1.01 -16.99
N ILE A 120 1.93 -0.11 -16.45
CA ILE A 120 1.82 -1.43 -17.08
C ILE A 120 0.77 -2.24 -16.35
N ASP A 121 -0.07 -2.94 -17.12
CA ASP A 121 -0.97 -3.95 -16.55
C ASP A 121 -0.13 -4.95 -15.77
N SER A 122 -0.41 -5.06 -14.48
CA SER A 122 0.44 -5.76 -13.53
C SER A 122 -0.35 -6.18 -12.30
N SER A 123 0.14 -7.22 -11.63
CA SER A 123 -0.31 -7.59 -10.29
C SER A 123 0.92 -7.70 -9.41
N VAL A 124 0.88 -7.03 -8.27
CA VAL A 124 1.96 -6.98 -7.28
C VAL A 124 1.37 -7.43 -5.96
N GLU A 125 2.04 -8.39 -5.32
CA GLU A 125 1.65 -8.88 -4.00
C GLU A 125 2.84 -8.85 -3.07
N CYS A 126 2.61 -8.27 -1.89
CA CYS A 126 3.60 -8.17 -0.85
C CYS A 126 2.96 -8.45 0.50
N ALA A 127 3.51 -9.42 1.20
CA ALA A 127 3.19 -9.72 2.59
C ALA A 127 4.50 -10.00 3.33
N VAL A 128 4.46 -9.90 4.67
CA VAL A 128 5.56 -10.42 5.49
C VAL A 128 5.46 -11.95 5.47
N ALA A 129 6.59 -12.60 5.17
CA ALA A 129 6.78 -14.04 5.30
C ALA A 129 6.73 -14.47 6.77
#